data_AF-A0A7Y8MN96-F1
#
_entry.id   AF-A0A7Y8MN96-F1
#
_cell.length_a   1.000
_cell.length_b   1.000
_cell.length_c   1.000
_cell.angle_alpha   90.00
_cell.angle_beta   90.00
_cell.angle_gamma   90.00
#
_symmetry.space_group_name_H-M   'P 1'
#
loop_
_entity.id
_entity.type
_entity.pdbx_description
1 polymer ?
#
loop_
_entity_poly.entity_id
_entity_poly.type
_entity_poly.pdbx_seq_one_letter_code
_entity_poly.pdbx_strand_id
1 'polypeptide(L)'
;MIVTFPNSPFELHQPFEPSGDQPTAITQLISGIEQGMRCQTLLGVTGSGKTYTMANVIARTGRPAFVMAPNKTLAAQLYSEFREFFPNNAVEYFVSYYDYYQPEAYVPARDLFIEKDSSINEHIEQMRLSATKALLERPDCVIVATVSAIYGIGDPSEYHHMILHLRQGDKVPQREVIRRLTEMQYQRNELEFKRGVFRVRGDVIDIFPSENAETAVRLSLFDDEVEAISVFDPLTGQVLHKVPRFTVYPSSHYVTPRETTLRAIEGIKVELAERIKFYADNIKLVEAQRIEQRTRFDLEMLSELGFCKGIENYSRYLSGRNPGEPPPTLIDYLPPDALMFLDESHVTVPQIGAMYKGDRARKENLVNYGFRLPSAMDNRPLRFDEFERMMRQTVFVSATPGPYEAEHQQQVVEQVVRPTGLVDPVVIVRPVTTQVDDLMSEINLRVAQGERVMVTTLTKRMAEDLTEYYADHGIKVRYLHSDIDTVERVEIIRDLRLGVFDALIGINLLREGLDIPEVSLVAILDADKEGFLRSERSLIQTIGRAARHLHGTAILYADKITDSMRRAMDETERRRRK
;
A
#
# COMPACT_ATOMS: atom_id res chain seq x y z
N MET A 1 15.68 9.10 -22.43
CA MET A 1 15.85 10.58 -22.57
C MET A 1 15.11 11.24 -21.43
N ILE A 2 15.62 12.30 -20.79
CA ILE A 2 14.84 13.03 -19.76
C ILE A 2 14.07 14.16 -20.45
N VAL A 3 12.78 14.23 -20.21
CA VAL A 3 11.85 15.23 -20.77
C VAL A 3 11.25 16.05 -19.63
N THR A 4 11.17 17.36 -19.83
CA THR A 4 10.53 18.30 -18.91
C THR A 4 9.35 18.99 -19.59
N PHE A 5 8.37 19.43 -18.79
CA PHE A 5 7.17 20.10 -19.28
C PHE A 5 7.06 21.51 -18.69
N PRO A 6 6.49 22.49 -19.42
CA PRO A 6 6.30 23.84 -18.90
C PRO A 6 5.51 23.84 -17.59
N ASN A 7 5.98 24.60 -16.59
CA ASN A 7 5.36 24.70 -15.26
C ASN A 7 5.21 23.37 -14.49
N SER A 8 5.98 22.34 -14.87
CA SER A 8 6.04 21.07 -14.14
C SER A 8 7.39 20.92 -13.46
N PRO A 9 7.43 20.55 -12.16
CA PRO A 9 8.67 20.25 -11.47
C PRO A 9 9.15 18.81 -11.73
N PHE A 10 8.40 18.01 -12.51
CA PHE A 10 8.74 16.61 -12.80
C PHE A 10 9.66 16.47 -14.02
N GLU A 11 10.66 15.60 -13.88
CA GLU A 11 11.59 15.21 -14.92
C GLU A 11 11.31 13.76 -15.35
N LEU A 12 10.56 13.60 -16.45
CA LEU A 12 10.16 12.28 -16.92
C LEU A 12 11.29 11.63 -17.71
N HIS A 13 11.83 10.54 -17.19
CA HIS A 13 12.66 9.64 -17.96
C HIS A 13 11.79 8.85 -18.94
N GLN A 14 11.96 9.18 -20.22
CA GLN A 14 11.25 8.65 -21.36
C GLN A 14 12.20 7.72 -22.15
N PRO A 15 12.21 6.42 -21.87
CA PRO A 15 13.00 5.45 -22.64
C PRO A 15 12.40 5.17 -24.02
N PHE A 16 11.09 5.35 -24.18
CA PHE A 16 10.33 5.17 -25.43
C PHE A 16 9.20 6.20 -25.52
N GLU A 17 8.79 6.57 -26.73
CA GLU A 17 7.66 7.48 -26.94
C GLU A 17 6.32 6.80 -26.62
N PRO A 18 5.31 7.54 -26.12
CA PRO A 18 3.94 7.03 -26.00
C PRO A 18 3.43 6.49 -27.34
N SER A 19 2.86 5.29 -27.33
CA SER A 19 2.39 4.59 -28.55
C SER A 19 1.11 3.79 -28.32
N GLY A 20 0.52 3.26 -29.39
CA GLY A 20 -0.82 2.65 -29.33
C GLY A 20 -1.87 3.69 -28.90
N ASP A 21 -2.70 3.34 -27.92
CA ASP A 21 -3.72 4.26 -27.39
C ASP A 21 -3.16 5.28 -26.37
N GLN A 22 -1.91 5.15 -25.93
CA GLN A 22 -1.35 5.98 -24.86
C GLN A 22 -1.41 7.50 -25.16
N PRO A 23 -1.05 8.01 -26.37
CA PRO A 23 -1.09 9.45 -26.64
C PRO A 23 -2.50 10.04 -26.46
N THR A 24 -3.51 9.35 -26.98
CA THR A 24 -4.92 9.74 -26.85
C THR A 24 -5.36 9.68 -25.40
N ALA A 25 -5.01 8.60 -24.69
CA ALA A 25 -5.37 8.42 -23.29
C ALA A 25 -4.78 9.51 -22.39
N ILE A 26 -3.48 9.82 -22.56
CA ILE A 26 -2.79 10.90 -21.85
C ILE A 26 -3.50 12.24 -22.09
N THR A 27 -3.78 12.56 -23.36
CA THR A 27 -4.43 13.83 -23.75
C THR A 27 -5.83 13.96 -23.13
N GLN A 28 -6.62 12.89 -23.19
CA GLN A 28 -7.98 12.88 -22.65
C GLN A 28 -8.00 13.00 -21.12
N LEU A 29 -7.12 12.29 -20.41
CA LEU A 29 -7.02 12.37 -18.95
C LEU A 29 -6.60 13.77 -18.49
N ILE A 30 -5.59 14.37 -19.14
CA ILE A 30 -5.13 15.73 -18.84
C ILE A 30 -6.26 16.74 -19.09
N SER A 31 -6.95 16.64 -20.22
CA SER A 31 -8.06 17.54 -20.52
C SER A 31 -9.17 17.45 -19.48
N GLY A 32 -9.53 16.24 -19.03
CA GLY A 32 -10.50 16.06 -17.94
C GLY A 32 -10.03 16.65 -16.61
N ILE A 33 -8.73 16.53 -16.30
CA ILE A 33 -8.14 17.12 -15.09
C ILE A 33 -8.24 18.66 -15.15
N GLU A 34 -7.86 19.27 -16.28
CA GLU A 34 -7.89 20.71 -16.51
C GLU A 34 -9.33 21.28 -16.51
N GLN A 35 -10.30 20.50 -16.97
CA GLN A 35 -11.73 20.84 -16.91
C GLN A 35 -12.32 20.71 -15.49
N GLY A 36 -11.54 20.27 -14.50
CA GLY A 36 -11.99 20.12 -13.12
C GLY A 36 -12.82 18.87 -12.87
N MET A 37 -12.74 17.84 -13.72
CA MET A 37 -13.39 16.56 -13.46
C MET A 37 -12.81 15.94 -12.19
N ARG A 38 -13.69 15.62 -11.23
CA ARG A 38 -13.35 15.00 -9.96
C ARG A 38 -12.94 13.54 -10.14
N CYS A 39 -13.63 12.80 -10.99
CA CYS A 39 -13.41 11.36 -11.18
C CYS A 39 -13.36 11.00 -12.66
N GLN A 40 -12.28 10.34 -13.07
CA GLN A 40 -12.11 9.77 -14.42
C GLN A 40 -11.69 8.30 -14.31
N THR A 41 -11.93 7.52 -15.36
CA THR A 41 -11.50 6.12 -15.42
C THR A 41 -10.60 5.90 -16.61
N LEU A 42 -9.39 5.41 -16.36
CA LEU A 42 -8.52 4.81 -17.38
C LEU A 42 -8.86 3.32 -17.50
N LEU A 43 -9.67 2.98 -18.51
CA LEU A 43 -9.99 1.61 -18.90
C LEU A 43 -8.82 1.03 -19.71
N GLY A 44 -7.80 0.56 -19.01
CA GLY A 44 -6.56 0.07 -19.60
C GLY A 44 -6.40 -1.45 -19.51
N VAL A 45 -6.11 -2.12 -20.63
CA VAL A 45 -5.85 -3.58 -20.61
C VAL A 45 -4.47 -3.91 -20.05
N THR A 46 -4.28 -5.14 -19.58
CA THR A 46 -2.96 -5.62 -19.14
C THR A 46 -1.95 -5.56 -20.28
N GLY A 47 -0.75 -5.02 -20.00
CA GLY A 47 0.32 -4.85 -21.00
C GLY A 47 0.18 -3.62 -21.90
N SER A 48 -0.84 -2.77 -21.68
CA SER A 48 -1.00 -1.52 -22.43
C SER A 48 -0.08 -0.38 -21.94
N GLY A 49 0.63 -0.56 -20.82
CA GLY A 49 1.49 0.47 -20.22
C GLY A 49 0.73 1.51 -19.39
N LYS A 50 -0.22 1.08 -18.56
CA LYS A 50 -1.02 1.97 -17.68
C LYS A 50 -0.13 2.88 -16.82
N THR A 51 0.91 2.34 -16.19
CA THR A 51 1.82 3.12 -15.35
C THR A 51 2.54 4.21 -16.13
N TYR A 52 2.96 3.92 -17.36
CA TYR A 52 3.62 4.92 -18.21
C TYR A 52 2.66 6.04 -18.64
N THR A 53 1.37 5.72 -18.85
CA THR A 53 0.31 6.72 -19.03
C THR A 53 0.14 7.58 -17.78
N MET A 54 0.08 6.97 -16.58
CA MET A 54 0.01 7.72 -15.31
C MET A 54 1.21 8.66 -15.15
N ALA A 55 2.43 8.17 -15.39
CA ALA A 55 3.65 8.97 -15.31
C ALA A 55 3.62 10.16 -16.27
N ASN A 56 3.13 9.98 -17.50
CA ASN A 56 2.94 11.10 -18.44
C ASN A 56 1.92 12.12 -17.95
N VAL A 57 0.79 11.68 -17.37
CA VAL A 57 -0.22 12.57 -16.80
C VAL A 57 0.37 13.38 -15.64
N ILE A 58 1.10 12.73 -14.72
CA ILE A 58 1.78 13.39 -13.59
C ILE A 58 2.79 14.41 -14.11
N ALA A 59 3.68 13.99 -15.02
CA ALA A 59 4.74 14.83 -15.55
C ALA A 59 4.22 16.06 -16.29
N ARG A 60 3.13 15.93 -17.05
CA ARG A 60 2.56 17.02 -17.85
C ARG A 60 1.69 17.96 -17.04
N THR A 61 1.00 17.46 -16.01
CA THR A 61 0.18 18.31 -15.12
C THR A 61 1.02 19.03 -14.06
N GLY A 62 2.20 18.48 -13.70
CA GLY A 62 3.09 19.09 -12.72
C GLY A 62 2.61 18.97 -11.27
N ARG A 63 1.63 18.11 -11.00
CA ARG A 63 0.95 18.01 -9.70
C ARG A 63 1.50 16.84 -8.87
N PRO A 64 1.63 16.99 -7.55
CA PRO A 64 1.93 15.88 -6.65
C PRO A 64 0.95 14.72 -6.87
N ALA A 65 1.45 13.49 -6.82
CA ALA A 65 0.65 12.30 -7.13
C ALA A 65 0.62 11.33 -5.96
N PHE A 66 -0.56 10.75 -5.73
CA PHE A 66 -0.80 9.71 -4.76
C PHE A 66 -1.39 8.49 -5.46
N VAL A 67 -0.65 7.39 -5.49
CA VAL A 67 -0.99 6.16 -6.19
C VAL A 67 -1.29 5.09 -5.15
N MET A 68 -2.54 4.60 -5.08
CA MET A 68 -2.93 3.53 -4.18
C MET A 68 -3.04 2.20 -4.91
N ALA A 69 -2.38 1.18 -4.38
CA ALA A 69 -2.44 -0.19 -4.85
C ALA A 69 -3.09 -1.13 -3.80
N PRO A 70 -3.72 -2.23 -4.22
CA PRO A 70 -4.46 -3.12 -3.32
C PRO A 70 -3.57 -4.01 -2.44
N ASN A 71 -2.30 -4.21 -2.82
CA ASN A 71 -1.38 -5.09 -2.12
C ASN A 71 0.08 -4.59 -2.19
N LYS A 72 0.95 -5.10 -1.28
CA LYS A 72 2.36 -4.70 -1.18
C LYS A 72 3.17 -5.07 -2.44
N THR A 73 2.85 -6.17 -3.11
CA THR A 73 3.57 -6.62 -4.32
C THR A 73 3.39 -5.65 -5.47
N LEU A 74 2.14 -5.27 -5.77
CA LEU A 74 1.84 -4.31 -6.82
C LEU A 74 2.33 -2.90 -6.45
N ALA A 75 2.22 -2.52 -5.18
CA ALA A 75 2.80 -1.27 -4.69
C ALA A 75 4.32 -1.21 -4.92
N ALA A 76 5.06 -2.30 -4.64
CA ALA A 76 6.50 -2.36 -4.87
C ALA A 76 6.86 -2.30 -6.36
N GLN A 77 6.06 -2.95 -7.23
CA GLN A 77 6.21 -2.88 -8.69
C GLN A 77 6.03 -1.43 -9.18
N LEU A 78 4.91 -0.79 -8.81
CA LEU A 78 4.64 0.61 -9.16
C LEU A 78 5.71 1.55 -8.63
N TYR A 79 6.17 1.34 -7.39
CA TYR A 79 7.25 2.14 -6.80
C TYR A 79 8.54 2.03 -7.63
N SER A 80 8.93 0.81 -8.03
CA SER A 80 10.10 0.59 -8.88
C SER A 80 9.94 1.24 -10.25
N GLU A 81 8.77 1.09 -10.89
CA GLU A 81 8.48 1.70 -12.20
C GLU A 81 8.52 3.23 -12.12
N PHE A 82 7.88 3.83 -11.10
CA PHE A 82 7.93 5.27 -10.91
C PHE A 82 9.33 5.79 -10.60
N ARG A 83 10.16 5.05 -9.85
CA ARG A 83 11.57 5.41 -9.63
C ARG A 83 12.37 5.41 -10.93
N GLU A 84 12.07 4.51 -11.85
CA GLU A 84 12.69 4.49 -13.18
C GLU A 84 12.19 5.65 -14.07
N PHE A 85 10.90 5.98 -14.00
CA PHE A 85 10.30 7.09 -14.75
C PHE A 85 10.65 8.47 -14.18
N PHE A 86 10.92 8.58 -12.88
CA PHE A 86 11.22 9.84 -12.20
C PHE A 86 12.49 9.74 -11.34
N PRO A 87 13.66 9.50 -11.96
CA PRO A 87 14.90 9.25 -11.21
C PRO A 87 15.37 10.48 -10.40
N ASN A 88 14.94 11.69 -10.79
CA ASN A 88 15.35 12.95 -10.18
C ASN A 88 14.28 13.59 -9.27
N ASN A 89 13.08 12.98 -9.18
CA ASN A 89 11.98 13.49 -8.33
C ASN A 89 11.80 12.62 -7.07
N ALA A 90 10.95 13.09 -6.14
CA ALA A 90 10.65 12.33 -4.92
C ALA A 90 9.62 11.25 -5.22
N VAL A 91 10.07 10.01 -5.44
CA VAL A 91 9.20 8.84 -5.49
C VAL A 91 9.33 8.10 -4.17
N GLU A 92 8.22 8.01 -3.45
CA GLU A 92 8.18 7.57 -2.06
C GLU A 92 7.25 6.37 -1.88
N TYR A 93 7.49 5.59 -0.83
CA TYR A 93 6.80 4.32 -0.59
C TYR A 93 6.12 4.32 0.77
N PHE A 94 4.80 4.09 0.81
CA PHE A 94 4.01 4.12 2.03
C PHE A 94 3.11 2.90 2.19
N VAL A 95 3.65 1.85 2.81
CA VAL A 95 2.93 0.62 3.12
C VAL A 95 3.04 0.28 4.60
N SER A 96 2.34 -0.76 5.04
CA SER A 96 2.53 -1.28 6.40
C SER A 96 4.00 -1.69 6.59
N TYR A 97 4.66 -1.02 7.54
CA TYR A 97 5.98 -1.32 8.07
C TYR A 97 6.07 -2.60 8.92
N TYR A 98 4.97 -3.33 9.11
CA TYR A 98 5.05 -4.62 9.79
C TYR A 98 5.39 -5.74 8.79
N ASP A 99 6.43 -6.51 9.10
CA ASP A 99 6.74 -7.80 8.45
C ASP A 99 5.80 -8.89 8.97
N TYR A 100 5.55 -8.87 10.28
CA TYR A 100 4.55 -9.69 10.95
C TYR A 100 3.67 -8.80 11.83
N TYR A 101 2.36 -9.02 11.81
CA TYR A 101 1.43 -8.27 12.63
C TYR A 101 0.26 -9.14 13.09
N GLN A 102 0.17 -9.32 14.41
CA GLN A 102 -0.94 -9.92 15.10
C GLN A 102 -1.63 -8.84 15.94
N PRO A 103 -2.87 -8.45 15.59
CA PRO A 103 -3.57 -7.44 16.35
C PRO A 103 -3.99 -7.95 17.72
N GLU A 104 -4.10 -7.03 18.69
CA GLU A 104 -4.80 -7.29 19.94
C GLU A 104 -6.25 -7.70 19.63
N ALA A 105 -6.69 -8.83 20.20
CA ALA A 105 -8.04 -9.34 20.02
C ALA A 105 -8.49 -10.13 21.25
N TYR A 106 -9.81 -10.18 21.45
CA TYR A 106 -10.42 -11.04 22.46
C TYR A 106 -11.50 -11.90 21.80
N VAL A 107 -11.45 -13.21 22.04
CA VAL A 107 -12.38 -14.21 21.50
C VAL A 107 -13.27 -14.72 22.64
N PRO A 108 -14.48 -14.16 22.83
CA PRO A 108 -15.31 -14.45 24.00
C PRO A 108 -15.69 -15.92 24.13
N ALA A 109 -15.93 -16.60 23.01
CA ALA A 109 -16.33 -18.01 22.99
C ALA A 109 -15.27 -18.97 23.56
N ARG A 110 -14.01 -18.54 23.65
CA ARG A 110 -12.89 -19.34 24.17
C ARG A 110 -12.22 -18.70 25.39
N ASP A 111 -12.73 -17.56 25.87
CA ASP A 111 -12.08 -16.71 26.88
C ASP A 111 -10.59 -16.49 26.58
N LEU A 112 -10.27 -16.27 25.30
CA LEU A 112 -8.90 -16.16 24.83
C LEU A 112 -8.57 -14.69 24.52
N PHE A 113 -7.68 -14.11 25.31
CA PHE A 113 -7.02 -12.86 24.97
C PHE A 113 -5.78 -13.12 24.13
N ILE A 114 -5.70 -12.42 23.01
CA ILE A 114 -4.60 -12.49 22.06
C ILE A 114 -3.83 -11.18 22.19
N GLU A 115 -2.60 -11.26 22.68
CA GLU A 115 -1.73 -10.10 22.79
C GLU A 115 -1.32 -9.57 21.41
N LYS A 116 -1.06 -8.25 21.36
CA LYS A 116 -0.43 -7.64 20.19
C LYS A 116 1.00 -8.13 20.09
N ASP A 117 1.32 -8.79 18.99
CA ASP A 117 2.67 -9.17 18.62
C ASP A 117 2.97 -8.67 17.20
N SER A 118 4.16 -8.13 16.99
CA SER A 118 4.50 -7.49 15.73
C SER A 118 6.00 -7.36 15.55
N SER A 119 6.46 -7.53 14.31
CA SER A 119 7.83 -7.25 13.91
C SER A 119 7.84 -6.09 12.92
N ILE A 120 8.63 -5.06 13.21
CA ILE A 120 8.73 -3.84 12.40
C ILE A 120 9.93 -3.96 11.46
N ASN A 121 9.71 -3.59 10.20
CA ASN A 121 10.72 -3.43 9.19
C ASN A 121 11.23 -1.98 9.23
N GLU A 122 12.41 -1.76 9.81
CA GLU A 122 13.02 -0.43 9.96
C GLU A 122 13.22 0.30 8.63
N HIS A 123 13.44 -0.45 7.54
CA HIS A 123 13.61 0.14 6.20
C HIS A 123 12.29 0.72 5.68
N ILE A 124 11.18 -0.02 5.83
CA ILE A 124 9.85 0.47 5.44
C ILE A 124 9.39 1.62 6.35
N GLU A 125 9.72 1.57 7.64
CA GLU A 125 9.43 2.69 8.55
C GLU A 125 10.11 3.98 8.09
N GLN A 126 11.40 3.90 7.74
CA GLN A 126 12.12 5.05 7.18
C GLN A 126 11.49 5.53 5.87
N MET A 127 11.09 4.64 4.96
CA MET A 127 10.40 5.04 3.72
C MET A 127 9.09 5.76 4.00
N ARG A 128 8.33 5.34 5.02
CA ARG A 128 7.10 6.04 5.42
C ARG A 128 7.36 7.44 5.95
N LEU A 129 8.41 7.61 6.77
CA LEU A 129 8.81 8.92 7.29
C LEU A 129 9.31 9.83 6.14
N SER A 130 10.07 9.26 5.20
CA SER A 130 10.51 9.92 3.97
C SER A 130 9.32 10.43 3.15
N ALA A 131 8.28 9.60 2.98
CA ALA A 131 7.07 9.99 2.28
C ALA A 131 6.36 11.19 2.91
N THR A 132 6.19 11.20 4.23
CA THR A 132 5.57 12.34 4.93
C THR A 132 6.42 13.60 4.87
N LYS A 133 7.75 13.48 4.92
CA LYS A 133 8.67 14.60 4.72
C LYS A 133 8.57 15.16 3.30
N ALA A 134 8.56 14.30 2.29
CA ALA A 134 8.51 14.69 0.89
C ALA A 134 7.24 15.53 0.60
N LEU A 135 6.08 15.16 1.16
CA LEU A 135 4.85 15.96 1.04
C LEU A 135 4.97 17.37 1.65
N LEU A 136 5.77 17.52 2.70
CA LEU A 136 5.95 18.79 3.39
C LEU A 136 7.00 19.68 2.70
N GLU A 137 7.99 19.10 2.04
CA GLU A 137 9.14 19.83 1.49
C GLU A 137 9.09 20.03 -0.04
N ARG A 138 8.39 19.17 -0.78
CA ARG A 138 8.55 19.05 -2.24
C ARG A 138 7.21 19.03 -2.99
N PRO A 139 7.06 19.84 -4.05
CA PRO A 139 5.90 19.76 -4.94
C PRO A 139 6.00 18.62 -5.97
N ASP A 140 7.18 18.02 -6.15
CA ASP A 140 7.44 16.96 -7.13
C ASP A 140 7.46 15.56 -6.49
N CYS A 141 6.41 15.25 -5.73
CA CYS A 141 6.28 14.00 -5.00
C CYS A 141 5.29 13.03 -5.69
N VAL A 142 5.70 11.77 -5.87
CA VAL A 142 4.84 10.63 -6.20
C VAL A 142 4.88 9.65 -5.04
N ILE A 143 3.77 9.47 -4.33
CA ILE A 143 3.68 8.46 -3.26
C ILE A 143 2.97 7.24 -3.79
N VAL A 144 3.63 6.10 -3.71
CA VAL A 144 3.00 4.80 -3.92
C VAL A 144 2.63 4.20 -2.56
N ALA A 145 1.34 3.98 -2.35
CA ALA A 145 0.79 3.54 -1.06
C ALA A 145 -0.15 2.34 -1.18
N THR A 146 -0.42 1.72 -0.04
CA THR A 146 -1.50 0.73 0.13
C THR A 146 -2.61 1.32 0.98
N VAL A 147 -3.61 0.50 1.34
CA VAL A 147 -4.60 0.86 2.38
C VAL A 147 -3.98 1.31 3.71
N SER A 148 -2.67 1.09 3.95
CA SER A 148 -2.00 1.74 5.09
C SER A 148 -2.15 3.26 5.12
N ALA A 149 -2.39 3.91 3.97
CA ALA A 149 -2.58 5.36 3.89
C ALA A 149 -3.88 5.86 4.53
N ILE A 150 -4.89 4.99 4.71
CA ILE A 150 -6.15 5.33 5.38
C ILE A 150 -6.15 5.02 6.87
N TYR A 151 -5.04 4.53 7.43
CA TYR A 151 -4.88 4.28 8.85
C TYR A 151 -4.33 5.51 9.57
N GLY A 152 -4.66 5.61 10.86
CA GLY A 152 -4.29 6.73 11.71
C GLY A 152 -2.77 6.92 11.82
N ILE A 153 -2.30 8.12 11.52
CA ILE A 153 -0.96 8.63 11.84
C ILE A 153 -1.10 9.94 12.64
N GLY A 154 0.01 10.50 13.12
CA GLY A 154 -0.03 11.78 13.84
C GLY A 154 -0.56 12.91 12.98
N ASP A 155 -1.19 13.88 13.64
CA ASP A 155 -1.72 15.06 12.99
C ASP A 155 -0.61 15.84 12.28
N PRO A 156 -0.80 16.31 11.02
CA PRO A 156 0.22 17.06 10.29
C PRO A 156 0.72 18.29 11.04
N SER A 157 -0.17 19.01 11.74
CA SER A 157 0.20 20.23 12.47
C SER A 157 1.02 19.91 13.71
N GLU A 158 0.65 18.88 14.47
CA GLU A 158 1.40 18.41 15.63
C GLU A 158 2.76 17.83 15.22
N TYR A 159 2.80 17.07 14.12
CA TYR A 159 4.04 16.54 13.55
C TYR A 159 4.98 17.68 13.12
N HIS A 160 4.44 18.72 12.47
CA HIS A 160 5.19 19.92 12.09
C HIS A 160 5.73 20.68 13.31
N HIS A 161 4.93 20.83 14.37
CA HIS A 161 5.36 21.46 15.62
C HIS A 161 6.51 20.74 16.32
N MET A 162 6.75 19.47 16.01
CA MET A 162 7.82 18.67 16.59
C MET A 162 9.14 18.72 15.80
N ILE A 163 9.15 19.33 14.63
CA ILE A 163 10.36 19.47 13.80
C ILE A 163 11.42 20.30 14.54
N LEU A 164 12.70 19.95 14.32
CA LEU A 164 13.86 20.70 14.80
C LEU A 164 14.57 21.35 13.61
N HIS A 165 14.53 22.68 13.56
CA HIS A 165 15.32 23.45 12.60
C HIS A 165 16.67 23.80 13.20
N LEU A 166 17.73 23.52 12.44
CA LEU A 166 19.10 23.87 12.78
C LEU A 166 19.62 24.83 11.73
N ARG A 167 20.15 25.98 12.13
CA ARG A 167 20.80 26.92 11.24
C ARG A 167 22.12 27.40 11.82
N GLN A 168 23.11 27.56 10.94
CA GLN A 168 24.40 28.12 11.32
C GLN A 168 24.23 29.54 11.89
N GLY A 169 24.88 29.80 13.03
CA GLY A 169 24.80 31.07 13.77
C GLY A 169 23.63 31.17 14.76
N ASP A 170 22.77 30.15 14.85
CA ASP A 170 21.71 30.12 15.87
C ASP A 170 22.32 29.98 17.27
N LYS A 171 21.76 30.71 18.23
CA LYS A 171 22.11 30.58 19.65
C LYS A 171 21.22 29.54 20.32
N VAL A 172 21.69 28.30 20.39
CA VAL A 172 20.99 27.17 21.01
C VAL A 172 21.93 26.39 21.92
N PRO A 173 21.64 26.30 23.23
CA PRO A 173 22.44 25.48 24.15
C PRO A 173 22.39 24.00 23.78
N GLN A 174 23.51 23.30 23.92
CA GLN A 174 23.62 21.87 23.61
C GLN A 174 22.51 21.03 24.29
N ARG A 175 22.22 21.33 25.56
CA ARG A 175 21.20 20.62 26.34
C ARG A 175 19.79 20.77 25.77
N GLU A 176 19.50 21.90 25.13
CA GLU A 176 18.21 22.14 24.50
C GLU A 176 18.05 21.28 23.24
N VAL A 177 19.08 21.18 22.41
CA VAL A 177 19.10 20.29 21.24
C VAL A 177 18.88 18.84 21.66
N ILE A 178 19.60 18.38 22.69
CA ILE A 178 19.47 17.01 23.24
C ILE A 178 18.05 16.75 23.74
N ARG A 179 17.49 17.68 24.52
CA ARG A 179 16.11 17.57 25.02
C ARG A 179 15.13 17.46 23.85
N ARG A 180 15.26 18.33 22.85
CA ARG A 180 14.36 18.36 21.70
C ARG A 180 14.44 17.08 20.87
N LEU A 181 15.64 16.54 20.62
CA LEU A 181 15.82 15.25 19.96
C LEU A 181 15.15 14.11 20.75
N THR A 182 15.26 14.13 22.08
CA THR A 182 14.63 13.13 22.95
C THR A 182 13.10 13.23 22.90
N GLU A 183 12.54 14.44 22.91
CA GLU A 183 11.10 14.68 22.73
C GLU A 183 10.60 14.23 21.35
N MET A 184 11.46 14.32 20.32
CA MET A 184 11.24 13.78 18.98
C MET A 184 11.44 12.25 18.88
N GLN A 185 11.58 11.57 20.03
CA GLN A 185 11.79 10.12 20.19
C GLN A 185 13.12 9.58 19.63
N TYR A 186 14.11 10.44 19.38
CA TYR A 186 15.46 9.96 19.07
C TYR A 186 16.13 9.36 20.31
N GLN A 187 16.86 8.28 20.11
CA GLN A 187 17.60 7.61 21.18
C GLN A 187 19.03 8.13 21.25
N ARG A 188 19.53 8.37 22.47
CA ARG A 188 20.95 8.67 22.66
C ARG A 188 21.75 7.38 22.77
N ASN A 189 22.67 7.12 21.85
CA ASN A 189 23.56 5.96 21.91
C ASN A 189 24.94 6.29 21.31
N GLU A 190 25.99 6.15 22.12
CA GLU A 190 27.36 6.48 21.70
C GLU A 190 28.07 5.34 20.94
N LEU A 191 27.59 4.10 21.13
CA LEU A 191 28.18 2.88 20.57
C LEU A 191 27.54 2.51 19.23
N GLU A 192 26.21 2.38 19.21
CA GLU A 192 25.45 1.97 18.03
C GLU A 192 24.83 3.20 17.36
N PHE A 193 25.41 3.65 16.24
CA PHE A 193 24.93 4.81 15.49
C PHE A 193 24.10 4.37 14.29
N LYS A 194 22.77 4.31 14.46
CA LYS A 194 21.78 3.95 13.44
C LYS A 194 20.69 5.01 13.30
N ARG A 195 19.78 4.86 12.35
CA ARG A 195 18.65 5.80 12.14
C ARG A 195 17.86 5.98 13.43
N GLY A 196 17.41 7.21 13.69
CA GLY A 196 16.71 7.56 14.92
C GLY A 196 17.61 7.65 16.16
N VAL A 197 18.93 7.60 15.98
CA VAL A 197 19.90 7.76 17.07
C VAL A 197 20.69 9.06 16.92
N PHE A 198 21.01 9.66 18.06
CA PHE A 198 22.04 10.71 18.14
C PHE A 198 23.12 10.35 19.17
N ARG A 199 24.31 10.93 19.00
CA ARG A 199 25.43 10.81 19.95
C ARG A 199 26.07 12.17 20.16
N VAL A 200 26.67 12.34 21.34
CA VAL A 200 27.29 13.61 21.75
C VAL A 200 28.77 13.34 22.06
N ARG A 201 29.67 14.13 21.48
CA ARG A 201 31.12 14.04 21.68
C ARG A 201 31.71 15.44 21.84
N GLY A 202 31.90 15.88 23.09
CA GLY A 202 32.28 17.27 23.37
C GLY A 202 31.19 18.21 22.86
N ASP A 203 31.57 19.15 22.00
CA ASP A 203 30.67 20.15 21.42
C ASP A 203 29.99 19.69 20.12
N VAL A 204 30.17 18.43 19.75
CA VAL A 204 29.62 17.84 18.53
C VAL A 204 28.44 16.94 18.85
N ILE A 205 27.32 17.16 18.16
CA ILE A 205 26.16 16.27 18.14
C ILE A 205 26.05 15.64 16.75
N ASP A 206 26.22 14.33 16.66
CA ASP A 206 25.90 13.57 15.44
C ASP A 206 24.48 13.03 15.57
N ILE A 207 23.65 13.26 14.55
CA ILE A 207 22.25 12.87 14.48
C ILE A 207 22.07 12.04 13.21
N PHE A 208 21.48 10.86 13.30
CA PHE A 208 21.08 10.08 12.13
C PHE A 208 19.55 10.18 11.96
N PRO A 209 19.06 11.06 11.05
CA PRO A 209 17.62 11.28 10.88
C PRO A 209 16.88 10.00 10.52
N SER A 210 15.72 9.75 11.14
CA SER A 210 14.95 8.52 10.93
C SER A 210 14.39 8.40 9.52
N GLU A 211 14.13 9.53 8.86
CA GLU A 211 13.57 9.59 7.51
C GLU A 211 14.61 9.52 6.40
N ASN A 212 15.91 9.61 6.75
CA ASN A 212 16.99 9.62 5.79
C ASN A 212 17.61 8.22 5.61
N ALA A 213 17.80 7.81 4.37
CA ALA A 213 18.31 6.48 4.07
C ALA A 213 19.84 6.36 4.25
N GLU A 214 20.59 7.40 3.91
CA GLU A 214 22.02 7.26 3.61
C GLU A 214 22.91 8.20 4.42
N THR A 215 22.39 9.34 4.86
CA THR A 215 23.24 10.41 5.41
C THR A 215 22.83 10.83 6.81
N ALA A 216 23.84 11.11 7.63
CA ALA A 216 23.70 11.67 8.96
C ALA A 216 24.14 13.14 8.97
N VAL A 217 23.80 13.84 10.05
CA VAL A 217 24.10 15.26 10.23
C VAL A 217 24.97 15.44 11.47
N ARG A 218 26.04 16.19 11.30
CA ARG A 218 26.94 16.63 12.36
C ARG A 218 26.68 18.09 12.65
N LEU A 219 26.25 18.37 13.88
CA LEU A 219 26.10 19.71 14.44
C LEU A 219 27.33 20.00 15.32
N SER A 220 28.12 21.00 14.94
CA SER A 220 29.23 21.52 15.73
C SER A 220 28.79 22.79 16.44
N LEU A 221 28.93 22.82 17.77
CA LEU A 221 28.62 23.96 18.60
C LEU A 221 29.92 24.65 19.06
N PHE A 222 29.86 25.96 19.25
CA PHE A 222 30.87 26.74 19.96
C PHE A 222 30.14 27.50 21.08
N ASP A 223 30.36 27.06 22.33
CA ASP A 223 29.51 27.41 23.47
C ASP A 223 28.02 27.13 23.17
N ASP A 224 27.20 28.18 23.10
CA ASP A 224 25.76 28.12 22.81
C ASP A 224 25.45 28.51 21.34
N GLU A 225 26.44 28.56 20.45
CA GLU A 225 26.24 28.94 19.03
C GLU A 225 26.48 27.78 18.07
N VAL A 226 25.63 27.62 17.06
CA VAL A 226 25.84 26.66 15.97
C VAL A 226 26.96 27.13 15.05
N GLU A 227 28.16 26.58 15.23
CA GLU A 227 29.34 26.91 14.43
C GLU A 227 29.23 26.37 13.00
N ALA A 228 28.84 25.10 12.86
CA ALA A 228 28.74 24.45 11.56
C ALA A 228 27.76 23.28 11.55
N ILE A 229 27.13 23.05 10.39
CA ILE A 229 26.30 21.88 10.11
C ILE A 229 26.91 21.15 8.91
N SER A 230 27.19 19.86 9.05
CA SER A 230 27.80 19.03 8.01
C SER A 230 27.00 17.76 7.78
N VAL A 231 26.75 17.42 6.52
CA VAL A 231 26.18 16.13 6.11
C VAL A 231 27.33 15.15 5.91
N PHE A 232 27.23 13.95 6.47
CA PHE A 232 28.29 12.95 6.44
C PHE A 232 27.73 11.53 6.26
N ASP A 233 28.58 10.63 5.77
CA ASP A 233 28.28 9.20 5.67
C ASP A 233 28.38 8.54 7.06
N PRO A 234 27.29 7.96 7.61
CA PRO A 234 27.28 7.37 8.94
C PRO A 234 28.15 6.11 9.08
N LEU A 235 28.46 5.41 7.98
CA LEU A 235 29.28 4.21 7.94
C LEU A 235 30.77 4.55 7.92
N THR A 236 31.18 5.48 7.04
CA THR A 236 32.60 5.83 6.85
C THR A 236 33.05 7.01 7.71
N GLY A 237 32.12 7.85 8.16
CA GLY A 237 32.42 9.12 8.85
C GLY A 237 32.89 10.24 7.92
N GLN A 238 32.94 10.00 6.60
CA GLN A 238 33.37 10.99 5.62
C GLN A 238 32.36 12.14 5.54
N VAL A 239 32.83 13.36 5.73
CA VAL A 239 32.02 14.57 5.51
C VAL A 239 31.81 14.73 4.01
N LEU A 240 30.54 14.79 3.60
CA LEU A 240 30.15 14.96 2.20
C LEU A 240 30.16 16.45 1.83
N HIS A 241 29.41 17.27 2.56
CA HIS A 241 29.35 18.71 2.36
C HIS A 241 28.82 19.44 3.60
N LYS A 242 29.11 20.74 3.71
CA LYS A 242 28.54 21.62 4.74
C LYS A 242 27.24 22.26 4.24
N VAL A 243 26.30 22.47 5.14
CA VAL A 243 25.01 23.11 4.84
C VAL A 243 24.75 24.28 5.80
N PRO A 244 24.13 25.37 5.34
CA PRO A 244 23.81 26.52 6.20
C PRO A 244 22.62 26.24 7.13
N ARG A 245 21.77 25.29 6.77
CA ARG A 245 20.59 24.88 7.52
C ARG A 245 20.30 23.39 7.31
N PHE A 246 19.71 22.75 8.31
CA PHE A 246 19.19 21.39 8.22
C PHE A 246 17.93 21.26 9.08
N THR A 247 16.97 20.47 8.61
CA THR A 247 15.72 20.18 9.33
C THR A 247 15.71 18.73 9.74
N VAL A 248 15.60 18.45 11.04
CA VAL A 248 15.45 17.10 11.59
C VAL A 248 13.97 16.85 11.85
N TYR A 249 13.44 15.74 11.34
CA TYR A 249 12.04 15.35 11.50
C TYR A 249 11.88 14.37 12.67
N PRO A 250 10.69 14.29 13.31
CA PRO A 250 10.43 13.33 14.38
C PRO A 250 10.65 11.88 13.94
N SER A 251 11.16 11.05 14.85
CA SER A 251 11.53 9.66 14.56
C SER A 251 10.34 8.71 14.41
N SER A 252 9.12 9.18 14.67
CA SER A 252 7.88 8.41 14.62
C SER A 252 6.71 9.30 14.22
N HIS A 253 5.71 8.73 13.54
CA HIS A 253 4.47 9.43 13.19
C HIS A 253 3.57 9.71 14.40
N TYR A 254 3.81 9.13 15.58
CA TYR A 254 2.96 9.32 16.76
C TYR A 254 3.58 10.25 17.81
N VAL A 255 4.63 10.99 17.43
CA VAL A 255 5.24 11.98 18.32
C VAL A 255 4.27 13.15 18.51
N THR A 256 4.00 13.50 19.78
CA THR A 256 3.16 14.65 20.15
C THR A 256 3.87 15.52 21.19
N PRO A 257 3.61 16.84 21.21
CA PRO A 257 4.11 17.73 22.26
C PRO A 257 3.67 17.32 23.66
N ARG A 258 4.51 17.60 24.67
CA ARG A 258 4.24 17.24 26.08
C ARG A 258 2.91 17.82 26.60
N GLU A 259 2.59 19.05 26.21
CA GLU A 259 1.33 19.71 26.59
C GLU A 259 0.10 18.96 26.06
N THR A 260 0.18 18.47 24.81
CA THR A 260 -0.85 17.64 24.19
C THR A 260 -1.05 16.33 24.95
N THR A 261 0.04 15.66 25.37
CA THR A 261 -0.03 14.45 26.19
C THR A 261 -0.68 14.71 27.55
N LEU A 262 -0.31 15.79 28.23
CA LEU A 262 -0.90 16.15 29.54
C LEU A 262 -2.40 16.46 29.43
N ARG A 263 -2.82 17.17 28.38
CA ARG A 263 -4.24 17.40 28.09
C ARG A 263 -4.99 16.08 27.82
N ALA A 264 -4.37 15.19 27.04
CA ALA A 264 -4.96 13.88 26.72
C ALA A 264 -5.17 13.03 27.97
N ILE A 265 -4.21 13.02 28.91
CA ILE A 265 -4.28 12.31 30.18
C ILE A 265 -5.55 12.68 30.97
N GLU A 266 -5.88 13.96 31.05
CA GLU A 266 -7.08 14.41 31.77
C GLU A 266 -8.37 13.89 31.11
N GLY A 267 -8.45 13.91 29.78
CA GLY A 267 -9.57 13.34 29.05
C GLY A 267 -9.72 11.82 29.23
N ILE A 268 -8.59 11.10 29.27
CA ILE A 268 -8.55 9.64 29.49
C ILE A 268 -9.01 9.29 30.91
N LYS A 269 -8.60 10.04 31.93
CA LYS A 269 -9.04 9.85 33.32
C LYS A 269 -10.56 9.95 33.47
N VAL A 270 -11.17 10.93 32.79
CA VAL A 270 -12.63 11.13 32.82
C VAL A 270 -13.34 9.93 32.18
N GLU A 271 -12.96 9.53 30.97
CA GLU A 271 -13.58 8.36 30.30
C GLU A 271 -13.34 7.06 31.07
N LEU A 272 -12.18 6.90 31.71
CA LEU A 272 -11.91 5.76 32.57
C LEU A 272 -12.90 5.68 33.75
N ALA A 273 -13.10 6.79 34.46
CA ALA A 273 -14.02 6.84 35.60
C ALA A 273 -15.47 6.52 35.18
N GLU A 274 -15.91 7.10 34.06
CA GLU A 274 -17.22 6.80 33.46
C GLU A 274 -17.34 5.33 33.07
N ARG A 275 -16.29 4.77 32.47
CA ARG A 275 -16.30 3.38 32.00
C ARG A 275 -16.28 2.36 33.14
N ILE A 276 -15.53 2.63 34.21
CA ILE A 276 -15.55 1.80 35.44
C ILE A 276 -16.96 1.80 36.03
N LYS A 277 -17.59 2.97 36.16
CA LYS A 277 -18.96 3.09 36.66
C LYS A 277 -19.95 2.31 35.78
N PHE A 278 -19.86 2.47 34.46
CA PHE A 278 -20.69 1.72 33.51
C PHE A 278 -20.61 0.21 33.74
N TYR A 279 -19.40 -0.34 33.90
CA TYR A 279 -19.26 -1.78 34.16
C TYR A 279 -19.81 -2.18 35.53
N ALA A 280 -19.56 -1.39 36.58
CA ALA A 280 -20.09 -1.66 37.92
C ALA A 280 -21.63 -1.67 37.95
N ASP A 281 -22.26 -0.67 37.33
CA ASP A 281 -23.73 -0.53 37.23
C ASP A 281 -24.35 -1.71 36.43
N ASN A 282 -23.59 -2.32 35.53
CA ASN A 282 -24.00 -3.49 34.73
C ASN A 282 -23.51 -4.83 35.29
N ILE A 283 -22.98 -4.88 36.53
CA ILE A 283 -22.50 -6.10 37.21
C ILE A 283 -21.35 -6.79 36.44
N LYS A 284 -20.57 -6.02 35.68
CA LYS A 284 -19.39 -6.45 34.91
C LYS A 284 -18.09 -6.17 35.67
N LEU A 285 -17.96 -6.77 36.86
CA LEU A 285 -16.89 -6.42 37.81
C LEU A 285 -15.48 -6.80 37.31
N VAL A 286 -15.37 -7.88 36.53
CA VAL A 286 -14.09 -8.32 35.95
C VAL A 286 -13.61 -7.33 34.88
N GLU A 287 -14.52 -6.88 34.02
CA GLU A 287 -14.24 -5.87 33.00
C GLU A 287 -13.87 -4.53 33.63
N ALA A 288 -14.55 -4.14 34.72
CA ALA A 288 -14.22 -2.93 35.49
C ALA A 288 -12.79 -2.98 36.04
N GLN A 289 -12.42 -4.09 36.70
CA GLN A 289 -11.08 -4.27 37.23
C GLN A 289 -10.01 -4.27 36.13
N ARG A 290 -10.29 -4.96 35.01
CA ARG A 290 -9.37 -5.07 33.87
C ARG A 290 -9.08 -3.72 33.23
N ILE A 291 -10.13 -2.92 32.96
CA ILE A 291 -9.95 -1.61 32.31
C ILE A 291 -9.23 -0.63 33.24
N GLU A 292 -9.51 -0.69 34.54
CA GLU A 292 -8.88 0.14 35.55
C GLU A 292 -7.38 -0.13 35.63
N GLN A 293 -6.98 -1.39 35.79
CA GLN A 293 -5.57 -1.76 35.91
C GLN A 293 -4.78 -1.37 34.65
N ARG A 294 -5.28 -1.74 33.46
CA ARG A 294 -4.63 -1.43 32.18
C ARG A 294 -4.47 0.07 31.98
N THR A 295 -5.55 0.83 32.14
CA THR A 295 -5.55 2.26 31.81
C THR A 295 -4.75 3.06 32.82
N ARG A 296 -4.77 2.72 34.11
CA ARG A 296 -3.93 3.40 35.12
C ARG A 296 -2.44 3.21 34.84
N PHE A 297 -2.03 1.99 34.48
CA PHE A 297 -0.66 1.73 34.05
C PHE A 297 -0.28 2.57 32.82
N ASP A 298 -1.13 2.58 31.78
CA ASP A 298 -0.88 3.37 30.58
C ASP A 298 -0.80 4.89 30.89
N LEU A 299 -1.62 5.40 31.83
CA LEU A 299 -1.59 6.79 32.30
C LEU A 299 -0.30 7.14 33.06
N GLU A 300 0.21 6.25 33.91
CA GLU A 300 1.50 6.42 34.59
C GLU A 300 2.65 6.52 33.57
N MET A 301 2.66 5.62 32.59
CA MET A 301 3.65 5.62 31.51
C MET A 301 3.59 6.92 30.67
N LEU A 302 2.39 7.37 30.32
CA LEU A 302 2.20 8.64 29.60
C LEU A 302 2.65 9.85 30.41
N SER A 303 2.46 9.86 31.73
CA SER A 303 2.89 10.96 32.61
C SER A 303 4.40 11.04 32.76
N GLU A 304 5.06 9.90 32.96
CA GLU A 304 6.51 9.83 33.23
C GLU A 304 7.35 9.89 31.95
N LEU A 305 6.97 9.10 30.93
CA LEU A 305 7.77 8.94 29.71
C LEU A 305 7.22 9.72 28.51
N GLY A 306 5.97 10.18 28.57
CA GLY A 306 5.29 10.80 27.43
C GLY A 306 4.76 9.81 26.39
N PHE A 307 4.98 8.50 26.57
CA PHE A 307 4.49 7.44 25.68
C PHE A 307 4.17 6.14 26.44
N CYS A 308 3.36 5.27 25.84
CA CYS A 308 3.07 3.93 26.34
C CYS A 308 2.92 2.92 25.20
N LYS A 309 2.98 1.61 25.50
CA LYS A 309 2.75 0.56 24.49
C LYS A 309 1.28 0.55 24.09
N GLY A 310 0.99 0.73 22.80
CA GLY A 310 -0.38 0.82 22.33
C GLY A 310 -0.97 2.24 22.42
N ILE A 311 -0.11 3.27 22.47
CA ILE A 311 -0.49 4.69 22.52
C ILE A 311 -1.52 5.08 21.44
N GLU A 312 -1.53 4.39 20.30
CA GLU A 312 -2.48 4.61 19.22
C GLU A 312 -3.95 4.47 19.68
N ASN A 313 -4.23 3.68 20.72
CA ASN A 313 -5.57 3.53 21.30
C ASN A 313 -6.08 4.79 21.99
N TYR A 314 -5.22 5.77 22.25
CA TYR A 314 -5.55 7.07 22.80
C TYR A 314 -5.51 8.20 21.75
N SER A 315 -5.38 7.86 20.46
CA SER A 315 -5.22 8.82 19.36
C SER A 315 -6.32 9.88 19.29
N ARG A 316 -7.57 9.58 19.68
CA ARG A 316 -8.64 10.59 19.80
C ARG A 316 -8.23 11.74 20.72
N TYR A 317 -7.73 11.42 21.92
CA TYR A 317 -7.33 12.41 22.91
C TYR A 317 -6.06 13.15 22.49
N LEU A 318 -5.11 12.44 21.87
CA LEU A 318 -3.86 13.01 21.39
C LEU A 318 -4.09 13.98 20.22
N SER A 319 -5.02 13.67 19.31
CA SER A 319 -5.37 14.55 18.19
C SER A 319 -6.39 15.64 18.55
N GLY A 320 -7.02 15.56 19.73
CA GLY A 320 -8.06 16.52 20.14
C GLY A 320 -9.37 16.43 19.34
N ARG A 321 -9.58 15.33 18.60
CA ARG A 321 -10.79 15.11 17.80
C ARG A 321 -12.00 14.69 18.64
N ASN A 322 -13.19 14.95 18.13
CA ASN A 322 -14.44 14.58 18.79
C ASN A 322 -14.70 13.06 18.68
N PRO A 323 -15.49 12.48 19.60
CA PRO A 323 -15.92 11.08 19.49
C PRO A 323 -16.55 10.77 18.12
N GLY A 324 -16.10 9.68 17.49
CA GLY A 324 -16.55 9.24 16.16
C GLY A 324 -15.86 9.88 14.97
N GLU A 325 -15.11 10.98 15.14
CA GLU A 325 -14.27 11.53 14.07
C GLU A 325 -13.11 10.57 13.73
N PRO A 326 -12.69 10.48 12.46
CA PRO A 326 -11.57 9.63 12.08
C PRO A 326 -10.25 10.18 12.62
N PRO A 327 -9.20 9.37 12.81
CA PRO A 327 -7.86 9.89 13.10
C PRO A 327 -7.27 10.58 11.86
N PRO A 328 -6.25 11.44 12.01
CA PRO A 328 -5.47 11.94 10.89
C PRO A 328 -4.82 10.78 10.12
N THR A 329 -4.71 10.89 8.81
CA THR A 329 -4.19 9.87 7.89
C THR A 329 -3.17 10.48 6.95
N LEU A 330 -2.53 9.66 6.10
CA LEU A 330 -1.61 10.20 5.08
C LEU A 330 -2.33 11.14 4.10
N ILE A 331 -3.63 10.95 3.88
CA ILE A 331 -4.42 11.78 2.95
C ILE A 331 -4.52 13.22 3.47
N ASP A 332 -4.50 13.43 4.79
CA ASP A 332 -4.48 14.78 5.39
C ASP A 332 -3.16 15.54 5.09
N TYR A 333 -2.07 14.83 4.78
CA TYR A 333 -0.79 15.42 4.37
C TYR A 333 -0.76 15.79 2.88
N LEU A 334 -1.71 15.31 2.08
CA LEU A 334 -1.72 15.58 0.64
C LEU A 334 -2.10 17.03 0.37
N PRO A 335 -1.36 17.74 -0.50
CA PRO A 335 -1.71 19.09 -0.89
C PRO A 335 -3.09 19.12 -1.59
N PRO A 336 -3.82 20.24 -1.56
CA PRO A 336 -5.17 20.34 -2.11
C PRO A 336 -5.27 20.00 -3.60
N ASP A 337 -4.20 20.26 -4.35
CA ASP A 337 -4.07 20.00 -5.77
C ASP A 337 -3.41 18.64 -6.07
N ALA A 338 -3.20 17.75 -5.11
CA ALA A 338 -2.67 16.41 -5.43
C ALA A 338 -3.62 15.64 -6.38
N LEU A 339 -3.04 14.83 -7.29
CA LEU A 339 -3.77 13.86 -8.10
C LEU A 339 -3.77 12.49 -7.41
N MET A 340 -4.91 11.81 -7.44
CA MET A 340 -5.03 10.45 -6.92
C MET A 340 -5.18 9.45 -8.06
N PHE A 341 -4.44 8.34 -7.99
CA PHE A 341 -4.59 7.20 -8.88
C PHE A 341 -4.93 5.98 -8.04
N LEU A 342 -6.06 5.33 -8.32
CA LEU A 342 -6.42 4.06 -7.67
C LEU A 342 -6.16 2.93 -8.66
N ASP A 343 -5.03 2.26 -8.51
CA ASP A 343 -4.66 1.13 -9.36
C ASP A 343 -5.43 -0.12 -8.98
N GLU A 344 -5.75 -0.92 -10.00
CA GLU A 344 -6.72 -2.02 -9.94
C GLU A 344 -7.96 -1.61 -9.12
N SER A 345 -8.56 -0.47 -9.48
CA SER A 345 -9.61 0.21 -8.70
C SER A 345 -10.76 -0.69 -8.28
N HIS A 346 -11.11 -1.67 -9.10
CA HIS A 346 -12.16 -2.65 -8.86
C HIS A 346 -11.88 -3.58 -7.66
N VAL A 347 -10.63 -3.66 -7.20
CA VAL A 347 -10.19 -4.30 -5.94
C VAL A 347 -9.93 -3.25 -4.86
N THR A 348 -9.18 -2.20 -5.19
CA THR A 348 -8.73 -1.18 -4.23
C THR A 348 -9.90 -0.45 -3.57
N VAL A 349 -10.92 -0.06 -4.35
CA VAL A 349 -12.10 0.67 -3.84
C VAL A 349 -12.91 -0.17 -2.84
N PRO A 350 -13.34 -1.41 -3.15
CA PRO A 350 -13.99 -2.27 -2.15
C PRO A 350 -13.13 -2.56 -0.92
N GLN A 351 -11.81 -2.72 -1.10
CA GLN A 351 -10.89 -3.00 -0.01
C GLN A 351 -10.86 -1.86 1.01
N ILE A 352 -10.78 -0.60 0.55
CA ILE A 352 -10.85 0.60 1.41
C ILE A 352 -12.10 0.54 2.31
N GLY A 353 -13.26 0.26 1.73
CA GLY A 353 -14.52 0.17 2.48
C GLY A 353 -14.61 -1.02 3.45
N ALA A 354 -13.83 -2.08 3.24
CA ALA A 354 -13.81 -3.26 4.10
C ALA A 354 -12.93 -3.08 5.35
N MET A 355 -11.86 -2.28 5.28
CA MET A 355 -10.88 -2.13 6.36
C MET A 355 -11.52 -1.69 7.69
N TYR A 356 -12.41 -0.70 7.66
CA TYR A 356 -13.13 -0.22 8.85
C TYR A 356 -14.00 -1.30 9.50
N LYS A 357 -14.72 -2.09 8.69
CA LYS A 357 -15.67 -3.10 9.21
C LYS A 357 -14.95 -4.18 10.02
N GLY A 358 -13.81 -4.65 9.51
CA GLY A 358 -12.97 -5.63 10.20
C GLY A 358 -12.35 -5.09 11.49
N ASP A 359 -11.84 -3.85 11.45
CA ASP A 359 -11.26 -3.20 12.63
C ASP A 359 -12.31 -2.98 13.73
N ARG A 360 -13.49 -2.48 13.36
CA ARG A 360 -14.60 -2.24 14.30
C ARG A 360 -15.03 -3.51 15.00
N ALA A 361 -15.26 -4.59 14.26
CA ALA A 361 -15.69 -5.88 14.83
C ALA A 361 -14.68 -6.43 15.85
N ARG A 362 -13.38 -6.27 15.58
CA ARG A 362 -12.31 -6.67 16.52
C ARG A 362 -12.32 -5.82 17.79
N LYS A 363 -12.38 -4.49 17.64
CA LYS A 363 -12.27 -3.54 18.76
C LYS A 363 -13.50 -3.52 19.66
N GLU A 364 -14.67 -3.76 19.09
CA GLU A 364 -15.91 -3.83 19.84
C GLU A 364 -15.84 -4.92 20.93
N ASN A 365 -15.24 -6.08 20.65
CA ASN A 365 -15.01 -7.10 21.68
C ASN A 365 -14.03 -6.62 22.76
N LEU A 366 -12.92 -5.98 22.40
CA LEU A 366 -11.97 -5.44 23.39
C LEU A 366 -12.65 -4.43 24.32
N VAL A 367 -13.51 -3.57 23.78
CA VAL A 367 -14.27 -2.58 24.55
C VAL A 367 -15.41 -3.21 25.33
N ASN A 368 -16.09 -4.24 24.82
CA ASN A 368 -17.20 -4.85 25.55
C ASN A 368 -16.74 -5.65 26.77
N TYR A 369 -15.51 -6.16 26.72
CA TYR A 369 -14.90 -7.00 27.76
C TYR A 369 -13.77 -6.30 28.54
N GLY A 370 -13.73 -4.96 28.56
CA GLY A 370 -12.87 -4.20 29.47
C GLY A 370 -11.37 -4.23 29.19
N PHE A 371 -10.94 -4.60 27.97
CA PHE A 371 -9.53 -4.54 27.58
C PHE A 371 -9.10 -3.15 27.11
N ARG A 372 -10.04 -2.37 26.53
CA ARG A 372 -9.79 -1.02 26.02
C ARG A 372 -10.96 -0.08 26.29
N LEU A 373 -10.67 1.21 26.39
CA LEU A 373 -11.68 2.27 26.52
C LEU A 373 -12.48 2.42 25.21
N PRO A 374 -13.70 2.98 25.24
CA PRO A 374 -14.48 3.26 24.04
C PRO A 374 -13.74 4.10 22.99
N SER A 375 -12.95 5.08 23.42
CA SER A 375 -12.04 5.87 22.56
C SER A 375 -11.12 5.05 21.66
N ALA A 376 -10.75 3.83 22.06
CA ALA A 376 -9.89 2.98 21.23
C ALA A 376 -10.54 2.62 19.89
N MET A 377 -11.88 2.65 19.78
CA MET A 377 -12.59 2.45 18.52
C MET A 377 -12.50 3.63 17.56
N ASP A 378 -12.14 4.82 18.06
CA ASP A 378 -11.93 6.02 17.23
C ASP A 378 -10.53 6.00 16.59
N ASN A 379 -9.59 5.18 17.10
CA ASN A 379 -8.36 4.83 16.38
C ASN A 379 -8.67 3.81 15.28
N ARG A 380 -9.10 4.23 14.10
CA ARG A 380 -9.59 3.29 13.08
C ARG A 380 -9.15 3.75 11.68
N PRO A 381 -9.11 2.87 10.69
CA PRO A 381 -9.04 3.33 9.32
C PRO A 381 -10.29 4.17 8.98
N LEU A 382 -10.16 5.00 7.94
CA LEU A 382 -11.28 5.77 7.41
C LEU A 382 -12.44 4.84 7.02
N ARG A 383 -13.67 5.28 7.30
CA ARG A 383 -14.83 4.72 6.62
C ARG A 383 -14.81 5.13 5.16
N PHE A 384 -15.52 4.40 4.31
CA PHE A 384 -15.58 4.72 2.88
C PHE A 384 -16.15 6.12 2.61
N ASP A 385 -17.19 6.54 3.35
CA ASP A 385 -17.78 7.88 3.25
C ASP A 385 -16.82 8.99 3.65
N GLU A 386 -15.90 8.71 4.58
CA GLU A 386 -14.87 9.66 5.02
C GLU A 386 -13.76 9.75 3.97
N PHE A 387 -13.30 8.60 3.46
CA PHE A 387 -12.32 8.54 2.37
C PHE A 387 -12.82 9.32 1.14
N GLU A 388 -14.06 9.08 0.71
CA GLU A 388 -14.67 9.73 -0.45
C GLU A 388 -14.71 11.27 -0.34
N ARG A 389 -14.96 11.79 0.86
CA ARG A 389 -14.92 13.25 1.14
C ARG A 389 -13.50 13.82 1.02
N MET A 390 -12.48 13.02 1.33
CA MET A 390 -11.08 13.40 1.28
C MET A 390 -10.42 13.17 -0.08
N MET A 391 -11.08 12.41 -0.97
CA MET A 391 -10.58 12.19 -2.33
C MET A 391 -10.35 13.51 -3.06
N ARG A 392 -9.15 13.65 -3.64
CA ARG A 392 -8.81 14.71 -4.60
C ARG A 392 -9.33 14.33 -5.99
N GLN A 393 -8.90 15.04 -7.04
CA GLN A 393 -9.16 14.59 -8.41
C GLN A 393 -8.53 13.22 -8.62
N THR A 394 -9.37 12.23 -8.97
CA THR A 394 -9.01 10.83 -8.97
C THR A 394 -9.14 10.23 -10.36
N VAL A 395 -8.13 9.45 -10.76
CA VAL A 395 -8.15 8.57 -11.91
C VAL A 395 -8.22 7.12 -11.42
N PHE A 396 -9.34 6.45 -11.68
CA PHE A 396 -9.46 5.00 -11.46
C PHE A 396 -8.73 4.27 -12.59
N VAL A 397 -7.83 3.36 -12.26
CA VAL A 397 -7.02 2.63 -13.25
C VAL A 397 -7.38 1.16 -13.15
N SER A 398 -7.98 0.61 -14.20
CA SER A 398 -8.46 -0.78 -14.18
C SER A 398 -8.74 -1.31 -15.58
N ALA A 399 -8.51 -2.61 -15.80
CA ALA A 399 -8.96 -3.31 -17.01
C ALA A 399 -10.45 -3.68 -16.95
N THR A 400 -11.01 -3.71 -15.74
CA THR A 400 -12.37 -4.15 -15.43
C THR A 400 -12.96 -3.31 -14.30
N PRO A 401 -13.28 -2.01 -14.52
CA PRO A 401 -13.80 -1.12 -13.49
C PRO A 401 -14.99 -1.70 -12.71
N GLY A 402 -15.04 -1.37 -11.42
CA GLY A 402 -16.12 -1.75 -10.52
C GLY A 402 -17.40 -0.92 -10.71
N PRO A 403 -18.45 -1.21 -9.93
CA PRO A 403 -19.70 -0.44 -9.96
C PRO A 403 -19.50 1.00 -9.48
N TYR A 404 -18.68 1.22 -8.45
CA TYR A 404 -18.44 2.55 -7.90
C TYR A 404 -17.83 3.49 -8.95
N GLU A 405 -16.84 3.02 -9.69
CA GLU A 405 -16.22 3.77 -10.77
C GLU A 405 -17.24 4.11 -11.86
N ALA A 406 -18.09 3.14 -12.24
CA ALA A 406 -19.13 3.36 -13.24
C ALA A 406 -20.16 4.43 -12.83
N GLU A 407 -20.50 4.49 -11.54
CA GLU A 407 -21.45 5.45 -10.98
C GLU A 407 -20.86 6.86 -10.82
N HIS A 408 -19.54 6.99 -10.63
CA HIS A 408 -18.89 8.26 -10.27
C HIS A 408 -18.01 8.86 -11.38
N GLN A 409 -17.64 8.07 -12.40
CA GLN A 409 -16.80 8.55 -13.49
C GLN A 409 -17.51 9.60 -14.34
N GLN A 410 -16.81 10.69 -14.64
CA GLN A 410 -17.27 11.71 -15.59
C GLN A 410 -16.76 11.44 -17.01
N GLN A 411 -15.73 10.61 -17.13
CA GLN A 411 -15.10 10.23 -18.39
C GLN A 411 -14.50 8.83 -18.29
N VAL A 412 -14.65 8.05 -19.36
CA VAL A 412 -13.93 6.79 -19.58
C VAL A 412 -12.94 7.00 -20.68
N VAL A 413 -11.66 6.76 -20.38
CA VAL A 413 -10.55 6.82 -21.31
C VAL A 413 -10.10 5.39 -21.59
N GLU A 414 -10.29 4.93 -22.83
CA GLU A 414 -9.88 3.59 -23.23
C GLU A 414 -8.39 3.55 -23.61
N GLN A 415 -7.70 2.52 -23.13
CA GLN A 415 -6.34 2.18 -23.53
C GLN A 415 -6.23 0.67 -23.74
N VAL A 416 -6.67 0.21 -24.92
CA VAL A 416 -6.77 -1.20 -25.26
C VAL A 416 -5.68 -1.66 -26.23
N VAL A 417 -5.21 -0.76 -27.10
CA VAL A 417 -4.13 -1.06 -28.05
C VAL A 417 -2.78 -1.05 -27.34
N ARG A 418 -2.12 -2.23 -27.33
CA ARG A 418 -0.79 -2.40 -26.71
C ARG A 418 0.31 -1.79 -27.60
N PRO A 419 1.34 -1.16 -27.02
CA PRO A 419 2.52 -0.69 -27.76
C PRO A 419 3.19 -1.77 -28.63
N THR A 420 3.15 -3.02 -28.19
CA THR A 420 3.74 -4.17 -28.89
C THR A 420 2.92 -4.66 -30.08
N GLY A 421 1.68 -4.20 -30.25
CA GLY A 421 0.74 -4.72 -31.23
C GLY A 421 0.12 -6.07 -30.87
N LEU A 422 0.36 -6.60 -29.66
CA LEU A 422 -0.28 -7.83 -29.19
C LEU A 422 -1.77 -7.62 -28.94
N VAL A 423 -2.57 -8.53 -29.48
CA VAL A 423 -4.03 -8.54 -29.35
C VAL A 423 -4.49 -9.40 -28.17
N ASP A 424 -5.73 -9.20 -27.74
CA ASP A 424 -6.36 -10.10 -26.76
C ASP A 424 -6.46 -11.54 -27.33
N PRO A 425 -6.40 -12.57 -26.46
CA PRO A 425 -6.29 -13.96 -26.88
C PRO A 425 -7.59 -14.47 -27.52
N VAL A 426 -7.46 -15.52 -28.32
CA VAL A 426 -8.63 -16.24 -28.87
C VAL A 426 -9.33 -17.00 -27.74
N VAL A 427 -10.65 -16.87 -27.63
CA VAL A 427 -11.45 -17.57 -26.61
C VAL A 427 -12.21 -18.75 -27.22
N ILE A 428 -12.04 -19.93 -26.64
CA ILE A 428 -12.64 -21.19 -27.08
C ILE A 428 -13.44 -21.79 -25.92
N VAL A 429 -14.67 -22.23 -26.17
CA VAL A 429 -15.49 -22.94 -25.18
C VAL A 429 -15.51 -24.43 -25.51
N ARG A 430 -15.21 -25.29 -24.52
CA ARG A 430 -15.21 -26.76 -24.66
C ARG A 430 -16.06 -27.43 -23.56
N PRO A 431 -16.63 -28.63 -23.79
CA PRO A 431 -17.46 -29.32 -22.79
C PRO A 431 -16.69 -29.70 -21.51
N VAL A 432 -17.37 -29.76 -20.37
CA VAL A 432 -16.75 -30.11 -19.07
C VAL A 432 -16.40 -31.60 -18.99
N THR A 433 -17.18 -32.46 -19.65
CA THR A 433 -17.09 -33.93 -19.55
C THR A 433 -15.68 -34.48 -19.81
N THR A 434 -14.91 -33.86 -20.71
CA THR A 434 -13.56 -34.30 -21.10
C THR A 434 -12.49 -33.29 -20.72
N GLN A 435 -12.78 -32.34 -19.81
CA GLN A 435 -11.91 -31.19 -19.56
C GLN A 435 -10.48 -31.57 -19.11
N VAL A 436 -10.35 -32.64 -18.31
CA VAL A 436 -9.05 -33.07 -17.77
C VAL A 436 -8.14 -33.63 -18.86
N ASP A 437 -8.66 -34.54 -19.69
CA ASP A 437 -7.90 -35.20 -20.76
C ASP A 437 -7.63 -34.25 -21.94
N ASP A 438 -8.61 -33.41 -22.29
CA ASP A 438 -8.49 -32.39 -23.33
C ASP A 438 -7.42 -31.36 -22.95
N LEU A 439 -7.44 -30.88 -21.70
CA LEU A 439 -6.43 -29.96 -21.19
C LEU A 439 -5.03 -30.59 -21.15
N MET A 440 -4.91 -31.86 -20.77
CA MET A 440 -3.64 -32.59 -20.81
C MET A 440 -3.05 -32.61 -22.23
N SER A 441 -3.91 -32.82 -23.23
CA SER A 441 -3.52 -32.81 -24.64
C SER A 441 -3.07 -31.40 -25.08
N GLU A 442 -3.81 -30.35 -24.72
CA GLU A 442 -3.43 -28.97 -25.00
C GLU A 442 -2.11 -28.58 -24.31
N ILE A 443 -1.88 -29.01 -23.06
CA ILE A 443 -0.61 -28.77 -22.37
C ILE A 443 0.54 -29.38 -23.17
N ASN A 444 0.44 -30.64 -23.58
CA ASN A 444 1.49 -31.29 -24.37
C ASN A 444 1.77 -30.57 -25.70
N LEU A 445 0.73 -30.03 -26.36
CA LEU A 445 0.90 -29.23 -27.57
C LEU A 445 1.70 -27.94 -27.31
N ARG A 446 1.48 -27.27 -26.18
CA ARG A 446 2.22 -26.06 -25.78
C ARG A 446 3.65 -26.38 -25.34
N VAL A 447 3.84 -27.46 -24.59
CA VAL A 447 5.17 -27.98 -24.18
C VAL A 447 6.04 -28.25 -25.41
N ALA A 448 5.48 -28.86 -26.46
CA ALA A 448 6.20 -29.13 -27.71
C ALA A 448 6.69 -27.87 -28.43
N GLN A 449 6.08 -26.71 -28.18
CA GLN A 449 6.49 -25.40 -28.69
C GLN A 449 7.36 -24.60 -27.70
N GLY A 450 7.66 -25.17 -26.52
CA GLY A 450 8.42 -24.48 -25.47
C GLY A 450 7.62 -23.39 -24.73
N GLU A 451 6.29 -23.42 -24.82
CA GLU A 451 5.38 -22.44 -24.23
C GLU A 451 4.88 -22.90 -22.85
N ARG A 452 4.19 -22.01 -22.11
CA ARG A 452 3.66 -22.30 -20.76
C ARG A 452 2.13 -22.24 -20.72
N VAL A 453 1.59 -22.98 -19.75
CA VAL A 453 0.14 -23.06 -19.52
C VAL A 453 -0.21 -22.62 -18.11
N MET A 454 -1.27 -21.81 -17.99
CA MET A 454 -1.89 -21.46 -16.71
C MET A 454 -3.29 -22.06 -16.65
N VAL A 455 -3.62 -22.71 -15.54
CA VAL A 455 -4.92 -23.36 -15.33
C VAL A 455 -5.57 -22.78 -14.08
N THR A 456 -6.86 -22.43 -14.15
CA THR A 456 -7.64 -21.98 -13.00
C THR A 456 -8.74 -22.97 -12.63
N THR A 457 -8.71 -23.44 -11.38
CA THR A 457 -9.73 -24.32 -10.78
C THR A 457 -10.58 -23.55 -9.76
N LEU A 458 -11.55 -24.24 -9.13
CA LEU A 458 -12.44 -23.64 -8.11
C LEU A 458 -11.97 -23.92 -6.68
N THR A 459 -11.20 -24.99 -6.44
CA THR A 459 -10.83 -25.43 -5.09
C THR A 459 -9.35 -25.81 -4.99
N LYS A 460 -8.77 -25.70 -3.79
CA LYS A 460 -7.37 -26.09 -3.50
C LYS A 460 -7.12 -27.55 -3.80
N ARG A 461 -8.01 -28.39 -3.26
CA ARG A 461 -8.00 -29.83 -3.50
C ARG A 461 -8.00 -30.18 -4.98
N MET A 462 -8.85 -29.53 -5.79
CA MET A 462 -8.85 -29.78 -7.25
C MET A 462 -7.54 -29.33 -7.91
N ALA A 463 -6.91 -28.25 -7.45
CA ALA A 463 -5.60 -27.84 -7.96
C ALA A 463 -4.50 -28.84 -7.61
N GLU A 464 -4.50 -29.35 -6.37
CA GLU A 464 -3.58 -30.37 -5.88
C GLU A 464 -3.79 -31.71 -6.62
N ASP A 465 -5.02 -32.24 -6.62
CA ASP A 465 -5.41 -33.50 -7.27
C ASP A 465 -5.05 -33.48 -8.78
N LEU A 466 -5.30 -32.36 -9.48
CA LEU A 466 -4.99 -32.22 -10.90
C LEU A 466 -3.49 -32.12 -11.16
N THR A 467 -2.74 -31.51 -10.24
CA THR A 467 -1.27 -31.45 -10.31
C THR A 467 -0.67 -32.84 -10.16
N GLU A 468 -1.14 -33.62 -9.18
CA GLU A 468 -0.71 -35.01 -8.98
C GLU A 468 -1.03 -35.87 -10.22
N TYR A 469 -2.27 -35.79 -10.70
CA TYR A 469 -2.69 -36.52 -11.89
C TYR A 469 -1.84 -36.20 -13.13
N TYR A 470 -1.58 -34.92 -13.44
CA TYR A 470 -0.74 -34.56 -14.58
C TYR A 470 0.74 -34.90 -14.39
N ALA A 471 1.25 -34.83 -13.16
CA ALA A 471 2.61 -35.25 -12.84
C ALA A 471 2.82 -36.76 -13.08
N ASP A 472 1.84 -37.59 -12.67
CA ASP A 472 1.86 -39.03 -12.92
C ASP A 472 1.84 -39.38 -14.41
N HIS A 473 1.27 -38.51 -15.24
CA HIS A 473 1.25 -38.62 -16.70
C HIS A 473 2.45 -37.93 -17.38
N GLY A 474 3.48 -37.54 -16.61
CA GLY A 474 4.75 -37.05 -17.12
C GLY A 474 4.81 -35.56 -17.45
N ILE A 475 3.78 -34.78 -17.11
CA ILE A 475 3.80 -33.32 -17.28
C ILE A 475 4.54 -32.69 -16.10
N LYS A 476 5.46 -31.76 -16.39
CA LYS A 476 6.07 -30.95 -15.33
C LYS A 476 5.08 -29.86 -14.92
N VAL A 477 4.43 -30.04 -13.78
CA VAL A 477 3.35 -29.19 -13.28
C VAL A 477 3.57 -28.83 -11.82
N ARG A 478 3.11 -27.65 -11.41
CA ARG A 478 3.00 -27.26 -10.00
C ARG A 478 1.68 -26.54 -9.76
N TYR A 479 1.25 -26.49 -8.50
CA TYR A 479 0.08 -25.70 -8.10
C TYR A 479 0.45 -24.39 -7.39
N LEU A 480 -0.51 -23.46 -7.31
CA LEU A 480 -0.42 -22.23 -6.53
C LEU A 480 -1.76 -21.85 -5.88
N HIS A 481 -1.83 -21.91 -4.55
CA HIS A 481 -2.96 -21.45 -3.74
C HIS A 481 -2.51 -20.74 -2.46
N SER A 482 -3.46 -20.31 -1.62
CA SER A 482 -3.23 -19.39 -0.49
C SER A 482 -2.34 -19.91 0.64
N ASP A 483 -2.00 -21.18 0.65
CA ASP A 483 -1.20 -21.79 1.73
C ASP A 483 0.28 -21.88 1.36
N ILE A 484 0.63 -21.49 0.12
CA ILE A 484 2.00 -21.32 -0.33
C ILE A 484 2.54 -20.01 0.20
N ASP A 485 3.72 -20.07 0.82
CA ASP A 485 4.39 -18.90 1.36
C ASP A 485 4.78 -17.91 0.26
N THR A 486 4.92 -16.62 0.63
CA THR A 486 5.19 -15.56 -0.36
C THR A 486 6.53 -15.75 -1.07
N VAL A 487 7.55 -16.26 -0.37
CA VAL A 487 8.88 -16.55 -0.97
C VAL A 487 8.78 -17.71 -1.96
N GLU A 488 8.17 -18.82 -1.55
CA GLU A 488 7.95 -19.99 -2.41
C GLU A 488 7.12 -19.63 -3.65
N ARG A 489 6.12 -18.76 -3.50
CA ARG A 489 5.34 -18.24 -4.64
C ARG A 489 6.22 -17.55 -5.69
N VAL A 490 7.16 -16.71 -5.26
CA VAL A 490 8.09 -16.03 -6.19
C VAL A 490 8.98 -17.03 -6.90
N GLU A 491 9.44 -18.07 -6.20
CA GLU A 491 10.24 -19.16 -6.77
C GLU A 491 9.44 -19.95 -7.81
N ILE A 492 8.20 -20.36 -7.50
CA ILE A 492 7.32 -21.08 -8.43
C ILE A 492 7.09 -20.27 -9.72
N ILE A 493 6.83 -18.96 -9.60
CA ILE A 493 6.63 -18.09 -10.77
C ILE A 493 7.91 -17.98 -11.60
N ARG A 494 9.07 -17.83 -10.95
CA ARG A 494 10.37 -17.78 -11.61
C ARG A 494 10.66 -19.09 -12.34
N ASP A 495 10.39 -20.22 -11.70
CA ASP A 495 10.63 -21.56 -12.24
C ASP A 495 9.75 -21.85 -13.47
N LEU A 496 8.50 -21.37 -13.48
CA LEU A 496 7.64 -21.43 -14.67
C LEU A 496 8.28 -20.66 -15.84
N ARG A 497 8.77 -19.44 -15.58
CA ARG A 497 9.44 -18.60 -16.59
C ARG A 497 10.71 -19.23 -17.13
N LEU A 498 11.51 -19.83 -16.24
CA LEU A 498 12.75 -20.52 -16.61
C LEU A 498 12.51 -21.86 -17.31
N GLY A 499 11.27 -22.37 -17.35
CA GLY A 499 10.95 -23.66 -17.94
C GLY A 499 11.40 -24.86 -17.10
N VAL A 500 11.52 -24.67 -15.79
CA VAL A 500 11.72 -25.78 -14.85
C VAL A 500 10.48 -26.69 -14.87
N PHE A 501 9.31 -26.09 -15.04
CA PHE A 501 8.04 -26.79 -15.29
C PHE A 501 7.20 -26.02 -16.31
N ASP A 502 6.16 -26.66 -16.84
CA ASP A 502 5.44 -26.20 -18.04
C ASP A 502 4.01 -25.72 -17.77
N ALA A 503 3.36 -26.25 -16.73
CA ALA A 503 1.99 -25.90 -16.36
C ALA A 503 1.86 -25.45 -14.90
N LEU A 504 1.11 -24.36 -14.67
CA LEU A 504 0.79 -23.85 -13.32
C LEU A 504 -0.70 -23.91 -13.07
N ILE A 505 -1.12 -24.67 -12.06
CA ILE A 505 -2.54 -24.83 -11.68
C ILE A 505 -2.84 -24.00 -10.43
N GLY A 506 -3.76 -23.07 -10.51
CA GLY A 506 -4.11 -22.22 -9.38
C GLY A 506 -5.60 -21.94 -9.26
N ILE A 507 -5.95 -21.09 -8.29
CA ILE A 507 -7.34 -20.67 -8.04
C ILE A 507 -7.46 -19.17 -8.36
N ASN A 508 -7.31 -18.32 -7.32
CA ASN A 508 -7.46 -16.87 -7.40
C ASN A 508 -6.12 -16.15 -7.63
N LEU A 509 -5.01 -16.77 -7.21
CA LEU A 509 -3.68 -16.14 -7.18
C LEU A 509 -3.06 -15.91 -8.56
N LEU A 510 -3.71 -16.40 -9.61
CA LEU A 510 -3.30 -16.20 -11.00
C LEU A 510 -3.81 -14.87 -11.59
N ARG A 511 -4.54 -14.06 -10.81
CA ARG A 511 -5.27 -12.87 -11.29
C ARG A 511 -4.59 -11.55 -11.08
N GLU A 512 -3.60 -11.44 -10.21
CA GLU A 512 -2.99 -10.17 -9.83
C GLU A 512 -1.47 -10.25 -10.00
N GLY A 513 -0.87 -9.25 -10.62
CA GLY A 513 0.59 -9.05 -10.65
C GLY A 513 1.44 -10.12 -11.35
N LEU A 514 0.85 -11.14 -12.00
CA LEU A 514 1.60 -12.19 -12.72
C LEU A 514 1.96 -11.79 -14.15
N ASP A 515 3.15 -11.23 -14.26
CA ASP A 515 3.90 -10.87 -15.46
C ASP A 515 4.56 -12.01 -16.25
N ILE A 516 3.85 -12.84 -17.04
CA ILE A 516 4.47 -14.04 -17.67
C ILE A 516 4.22 -14.09 -19.19
N PRO A 517 5.12 -13.50 -20.02
CA PRO A 517 5.00 -13.54 -21.48
C PRO A 517 5.08 -14.96 -22.07
N GLU A 518 5.72 -15.90 -21.39
CA GLU A 518 5.90 -17.28 -21.83
C GLU A 518 4.57 -18.09 -21.83
N VAL A 519 3.50 -17.57 -21.22
CA VAL A 519 2.19 -18.22 -21.15
C VAL A 519 1.39 -17.95 -22.42
N SER A 520 1.17 -19.00 -23.21
CA SER A 520 0.39 -18.94 -24.45
C SER A 520 -1.02 -19.50 -24.31
N LEU A 521 -1.28 -20.30 -23.26
CA LEU A 521 -2.58 -20.89 -22.98
C LEU A 521 -3.03 -20.62 -21.54
N VAL A 522 -4.25 -20.12 -21.42
CA VAL A 522 -4.99 -20.07 -20.16
C VAL A 522 -6.19 -21.01 -20.24
N ALA A 523 -6.28 -21.96 -19.31
CA ALA A 523 -7.43 -22.84 -19.18
C ALA A 523 -8.25 -22.47 -17.93
N ILE A 524 -9.56 -22.37 -18.09
CA ILE A 524 -10.51 -22.08 -17.01
C ILE A 524 -11.43 -23.30 -16.88
N LEU A 525 -11.16 -24.14 -15.87
CA LEU A 525 -12.01 -25.30 -15.58
C LEU A 525 -13.32 -24.85 -14.93
N ASP A 526 -14.40 -25.57 -15.19
CA ASP A 526 -15.73 -25.27 -14.60
C ASP A 526 -16.12 -23.78 -14.79
N ALA A 527 -15.95 -23.26 -16.00
CA ALA A 527 -16.17 -21.85 -16.33
C ALA A 527 -17.63 -21.40 -16.19
N ASP A 528 -18.58 -22.34 -16.21
CA ASP A 528 -20.01 -22.09 -16.05
C ASP A 528 -20.51 -22.10 -14.60
N LYS A 529 -19.62 -22.36 -13.62
CA LYS A 529 -19.97 -22.29 -12.19
C LYS A 529 -19.90 -20.85 -11.71
N GLU A 530 -21.02 -20.14 -11.83
CA GLU A 530 -21.12 -18.75 -11.39
C GLU A 530 -20.72 -18.57 -9.91
N GLY A 531 -20.04 -17.46 -9.65
CA GLY A 531 -19.50 -17.12 -8.35
C GLY A 531 -18.38 -16.10 -8.48
N PHE A 532 -17.74 -15.75 -7.36
CA PHE A 532 -16.65 -14.76 -7.35
C PHE A 532 -15.56 -15.12 -8.37
N LEU A 533 -15.18 -16.40 -8.47
CA LEU A 533 -14.11 -16.85 -9.35
C LEU A 533 -14.51 -16.92 -10.84
N ARG A 534 -15.80 -16.82 -11.20
CA ARG A 534 -16.30 -16.91 -12.58
C ARG A 534 -17.22 -15.74 -12.95
N SER A 535 -17.08 -14.62 -12.23
CA SER A 535 -17.71 -13.36 -12.63
C SER A 535 -17.07 -12.84 -13.92
N GLU A 536 -17.81 -11.99 -14.64
CA GLU A 536 -17.33 -11.30 -15.84
C GLU A 536 -15.91 -10.72 -15.67
N ARG A 537 -15.68 -9.95 -14.59
CA ARG A 537 -14.37 -9.34 -14.31
C ARG A 537 -13.27 -10.38 -14.12
N SER A 538 -13.55 -11.40 -13.31
CA SER A 538 -12.63 -12.50 -13.04
C SER A 538 -12.24 -13.25 -14.31
N LEU A 539 -13.21 -13.48 -15.21
CA LEU A 539 -12.97 -14.14 -16.49
C LEU A 539 -12.11 -13.27 -17.40
N ILE A 540 -12.45 -11.98 -17.59
CA ILE A 540 -11.66 -11.05 -18.41
C ILE A 540 -10.21 -10.97 -17.92
N GLN A 541 -9.99 -10.86 -16.61
CA GLN A 541 -8.63 -10.82 -16.03
C GLN A 541 -7.86 -12.13 -16.25
N THR A 542 -8.53 -13.26 -16.09
CA THR A 542 -7.91 -14.58 -16.26
C THR A 542 -7.54 -14.80 -17.73
N ILE A 543 -8.46 -14.51 -18.65
CA ILE A 543 -8.24 -14.52 -20.11
C ILE A 543 -7.04 -13.64 -20.47
N GLY A 544 -6.98 -12.42 -19.92
CA GLY A 544 -5.90 -11.46 -20.16
C GLY A 544 -4.49 -11.93 -19.78
N ARG A 545 -4.33 -13.04 -19.04
CA ARG A 545 -3.01 -13.64 -18.76
C ARG A 545 -2.35 -14.24 -20.00
N ALA A 546 -3.12 -14.63 -21.02
CA ALA A 546 -2.60 -15.08 -22.32
C ALA A 546 -2.38 -13.92 -23.32
N ALA A 547 -2.71 -12.67 -22.96
CA ALA A 547 -2.67 -11.54 -23.89
C ALA A 547 -1.27 -10.95 -24.14
N ARG A 548 -0.23 -11.56 -23.54
CA ARG A 548 1.19 -11.16 -23.70
C ARG A 548 1.98 -12.11 -24.61
N HIS A 549 1.30 -13.06 -25.22
CA HIS A 549 1.90 -14.04 -26.12
C HIS A 549 1.27 -13.95 -27.51
N LEU A 550 2.07 -14.11 -28.57
CA LEU A 550 1.61 -14.04 -29.96
C LEU A 550 0.53 -15.10 -30.27
N HIS A 551 0.67 -16.28 -29.67
CA HIS A 551 -0.25 -17.42 -29.79
C HIS A 551 -1.26 -17.51 -28.63
N GLY A 552 -1.51 -16.39 -27.95
CA GLY A 552 -2.39 -16.31 -26.79
C GLY A 552 -3.79 -16.90 -27.04
N THR A 553 -4.14 -17.92 -26.25
CA THR A 553 -5.43 -18.62 -26.32
C THR A 553 -6.01 -18.81 -24.91
N ALA A 554 -7.32 -18.69 -24.77
CA ALA A 554 -8.06 -19.01 -23.55
C ALA A 554 -9.10 -20.10 -23.82
N ILE A 555 -9.06 -21.20 -23.06
CA ILE A 555 -10.06 -22.28 -23.12
C ILE A 555 -10.94 -22.21 -21.87
N LEU A 556 -12.24 -22.07 -22.07
CA LEU A 556 -13.27 -22.09 -21.01
C LEU A 556 -13.99 -23.43 -21.09
N TYR A 557 -13.78 -24.29 -20.10
CA TYR A 557 -14.49 -25.56 -20.00
C TYR A 557 -15.84 -25.35 -19.32
N ALA A 558 -16.93 -25.52 -20.07
CA ALA A 558 -18.29 -25.21 -19.66
C ALA A 558 -19.31 -25.99 -20.49
N ASP A 559 -20.40 -26.43 -19.85
CA ASP A 559 -21.52 -27.08 -20.54
C ASP A 559 -22.58 -26.05 -20.97
N LYS A 560 -22.60 -24.88 -20.32
CA LYS A 560 -23.49 -23.76 -20.63
C LYS A 560 -22.73 -22.44 -20.68
N ILE A 561 -23.09 -21.57 -21.63
CA ILE A 561 -22.57 -20.21 -21.66
C ILE A 561 -23.40 -19.35 -20.69
N THR A 562 -22.82 -18.99 -19.55
CA THR A 562 -23.43 -18.07 -18.57
C THR A 562 -23.39 -16.62 -19.07
N ASP A 563 -24.15 -15.73 -18.43
CA ASP A 563 -24.11 -14.30 -18.77
C ASP A 563 -22.73 -13.69 -18.51
N SER A 564 -22.07 -14.12 -17.44
CA SER A 564 -20.69 -13.71 -17.12
C SER A 564 -19.70 -14.14 -18.20
N MET A 565 -19.81 -15.36 -18.71
CA MET A 565 -18.99 -15.85 -19.82
C MET A 565 -19.26 -15.06 -21.10
N ARG A 566 -20.54 -14.86 -21.45
CA ARG A 566 -20.93 -14.12 -22.64
C ARG A 566 -20.32 -12.72 -22.66
N ARG A 567 -20.53 -11.94 -21.59
CA ARG A 567 -19.98 -10.59 -21.48
C ARG A 567 -18.45 -10.56 -21.56
N ALA A 568 -17.77 -11.51 -20.90
CA ALA A 568 -16.32 -11.61 -20.96
C ALA A 568 -15.80 -11.95 -22.37
N MET A 569 -16.46 -12.87 -23.07
CA MET A 569 -16.13 -13.25 -24.44
C MET A 569 -16.36 -12.09 -25.41
N ASP A 570 -17.51 -11.41 -25.31
CA ASP A 570 -17.87 -10.29 -26.16
C ASP A 570 -16.87 -9.13 -25.99
N GLU A 571 -16.48 -8.81 -24.75
CA GLU A 571 -15.50 -7.75 -24.47
C GLU A 571 -14.09 -8.14 -24.95
N THR A 572 -13.68 -9.40 -24.80
CA THR A 572 -12.38 -9.89 -25.30
C THR A 572 -12.32 -9.80 -26.83
N GLU A 573 -13.38 -10.23 -27.52
CA GLU A 573 -13.47 -10.17 -28.98
C GLU A 573 -13.54 -8.72 -29.49
N ARG A 574 -14.23 -7.82 -28.78
CA ARG A 574 -14.23 -6.38 -29.09
C ARG A 574 -12.83 -5.80 -29.02
N ARG A 575 -12.10 -6.07 -27.93
CA ARG A 575 -10.71 -5.60 -27.72
C ARG A 575 -9.76 -6.15 -28.78
N ARG A 576 -9.92 -7.42 -29.15
CA ARG A 576 -9.09 -8.10 -30.15
C ARG A 576 -9.27 -7.54 -31.57
N ARG A 577 -10.45 -7.02 -31.91
CA ARG A 577 -10.76 -6.46 -33.24
C ARG A 577 -10.31 -5.02 -33.45
N LYS A 578 -10.09 -4.29 -32.35
CA LYS A 578 -9.62 -2.90 -32.35
C LYS A 578 -8.10 -2.89 -32.45
#